data_AF-A0A4S4AZN7-F1
#
_entry.id   AF-A0A4S4AZN7-F1
#
_cell.length_a   1.000
_cell.length_b   1.000
_cell.length_c   1.000
_cell.angle_alpha   90.00
_cell.angle_beta   90.00
_cell.angle_gamma   90.00
#
_symmetry.space_group_name_H-M   'P 1'
#
loop_
_entity.id
_entity.type
_entity.pdbx_description
1 polymer ?
#
loop_
_entity_poly.entity_id
_entity_poly.type
_entity_poly.pdbx_seq_one_letter_code
_entity_poly.pdbx_strand_id
1 'polypeptide(L)' 'MLTTLATVSRGDGVTILAESALPPNNGAQYVSRPLLPNAARRVGLAVADEHQSSPATRVSIKLALKMVGPGLA' A
#
# COMPACT_ATOMS: atom_id res chain seq x y z
N MET A 1 -18.23 7.64 -4.82
CA MET A 1 -17.49 6.89 -3.78
C MET A 1 -16.95 7.88 -2.76
N LEU A 2 -17.18 7.66 -1.46
CA LEU A 2 -16.58 8.45 -0.39
C LEU A 2 -15.31 7.72 0.07
N THR A 3 -14.15 8.22 -0.34
CA THR A 3 -12.85 7.70 0.12
C THR A 3 -12.32 8.61 1.21
N THR A 4 -11.46 8.09 2.10
CA THR A 4 -10.85 8.88 3.19
C THR A 4 -10.14 10.12 2.66
N LEU A 5 -9.45 10.03 1.51
CA LEU A 5 -8.79 11.17 0.87
C LEU A 5 -9.77 12.23 0.35
N ALA A 6 -10.97 11.84 -0.13
CA ALA A 6 -11.97 12.81 -0.59
C ALA A 6 -12.52 13.67 0.55
N THR A 7 -12.55 13.14 1.79
CA THR A 7 -12.93 13.89 2.99
C THR A 7 -11.83 14.89 3.37
N VAL A 8 -10.56 14.49 3.29
CA VAL A 8 -9.42 15.38 3.53
C VAL A 8 -9.35 16.50 2.49
N SER A 9 -9.55 16.19 1.21
CA SER A 9 -9.43 17.19 0.13
C SER A 9 -10.48 18.29 0.20
N ARG A 10 -11.64 18.03 0.82
CA ARG A 10 -12.67 19.04 1.08
C ARG A 10 -12.39 19.90 2.32
N GLY A 11 -11.39 19.53 3.13
CA GLY A 11 -11.08 20.19 4.40
C GLY A 11 -11.91 19.70 5.59
N ASP A 12 -12.64 18.59 5.45
CA ASP A 12 -13.50 18.06 6.52
C ASP A 12 -12.68 17.44 7.69
N GLY A 13 -11.36 17.31 7.53
CA GLY A 13 -10.47 16.83 8.58
C GLY A 13 -9.10 16.36 8.08
N VAL A 14 -8.37 15.68 8.97
CA VAL A 14 -7.08 15.02 8.68
C VAL A 14 -7.16 13.54 8.97
N THR A 15 -6.25 12.76 8.40
CA THR A 15 -6.22 11.30 8.54
C THR A 15 -4.78 10.78 8.46
N ILE A 16 -4.58 9.55 8.92
CA ILE A 16 -3.33 8.81 8.74
C ILE A 16 -3.55 7.74 7.69
N LEU A 17 -2.70 7.71 6.66
CA LEU A 17 -2.69 6.68 5.63
C LEU A 17 -1.28 6.09 5.49
N ALA A 18 -1.24 4.84 5.01
CA ALA A 18 0.01 4.30 4.49
C ALA A 18 0.41 5.05 3.22
N GLU A 19 1.68 5.41 3.10
CA GLU A 19 2.19 6.14 1.93
C GLU A 19 1.93 5.40 0.62
N SER A 20 2.00 4.06 0.62
CA SER A 20 1.69 3.22 -0.54
C SER A 20 0.22 3.25 -1.00
N ALA A 21 -0.68 3.79 -0.17
CA ALA A 21 -2.09 3.96 -0.53
C ALA A 21 -2.36 5.33 -1.18
N LEU A 22 -1.37 6.21 -1.26
CA LEU A 22 -1.52 7.50 -1.93
C LEU A 22 -1.53 7.31 -3.45
N PRO A 23 -2.44 7.95 -4.18
CA PRO A 23 -2.37 7.97 -5.64
C PRO A 23 -1.03 8.54 -6.13
N PRO A 24 -0.54 8.09 -7.30
CA PRO A 24 0.75 8.51 -7.84
C PRO A 24 0.79 9.99 -8.26
N ASN A 25 -0.38 10.62 -8.42
CA ASN A 25 -0.49 12.04 -8.71
C ASN A 25 -1.57 12.67 -7.84
N ASN A 26 -1.19 13.66 -7.03
CA ASN A 26 -2.04 14.22 -5.98
C ASN A 26 -2.57 15.61 -6.29
N GLY A 27 -2.28 16.18 -7.47
CA GLY A 27 -2.95 17.38 -8.00
C GLY A 27 -3.24 18.51 -6.98
N ALA A 28 -2.32 18.78 -6.06
CA ALA A 28 -2.45 19.73 -4.94
C ALA A 28 -3.66 19.54 -3.98
N GLN A 29 -4.34 18.40 -3.98
CA GLN A 29 -5.59 18.19 -3.23
C GLN A 29 -5.39 17.95 -1.72
N TYR A 30 -4.17 17.64 -1.28
CA TYR A 30 -3.81 17.47 0.12
C TYR A 30 -2.29 17.55 0.30
N VAL A 31 -1.86 17.75 1.55
CA VAL A 31 -0.45 17.73 1.95
C VAL A 31 -0.16 16.47 2.75
N SER A 32 0.87 15.72 2.38
CA SER A 32 1.36 14.59 3.18
C SER A 32 2.47 15.05 4.12
N ARG A 33 2.45 14.57 5.37
CA ARG A 33 3.52 14.78 6.35
C ARG A 33 3.89 13.46 7.02
N PRO A 34 5.18 13.16 7.20
CA PRO A 34 5.60 11.92 7.87
C PRO A 34 5.20 11.96 9.35
N LEU A 35 4.90 10.78 9.90
CA LEU A 35 4.66 10.62 11.34
C LEU A 35 5.99 10.66 12.11
N LEU A 36 5.92 11.20 13.34
CA LEU A 36 7.02 11.21 14.30
C LEU A 36 6.51 10.62 15.63
N PRO A 37 7.01 9.46 16.09
CA PRO A 37 7.98 8.59 15.40
C PRO A 37 7.41 7.97 14.12
N ASN A 38 8.30 7.53 13.23
CA ASN A 38 7.89 6.83 12.01
C ASN A 38 7.20 5.50 12.37
N ALA A 39 6.03 5.24 11.78
CA ALA A 39 5.26 4.02 11.97
C ALA A 39 5.26 3.19 10.67
N ALA A 40 6.08 2.14 10.62
CA ALA A 40 6.20 1.28 9.45
C ALA A 40 5.00 0.34 9.31
N ARG A 41 4.42 0.27 8.12
CA ARG A 41 3.36 -0.69 7.78
C ARG A 41 3.96 -1.91 7.12
N ARG A 42 3.73 -3.10 7.68
CA ARG A 42 4.08 -4.39 7.08
C ARG A 42 2.92 -4.89 6.22
N VAL A 43 3.22 -5.31 4.99
CA VAL A 43 2.27 -5.94 4.07
C VAL A 43 2.89 -7.27 3.63
N GLY A 44 2.10 -8.33 3.53
CA GLY A 44 2.58 -9.65 3.15
C GLY A 44 1.71 -10.31 2.10
N LEU A 45 2.29 -11.29 1.42
CA LEU A 45 1.57 -12.20 0.53
C LEU A 45 1.32 -13.51 1.28
N ALA A 46 0.06 -13.91 1.40
CA ALA A 46 -0.33 -15.14 2.06
C ALA A 46 -0.89 -16.13 1.04
N VAL A 47 -0.44 -17.38 1.13
CA VAL A 47 -0.86 -18.49 0.28
C VAL A 47 -1.07 -19.69 1.20
N ALA A 48 -2.15 -20.45 0.99
CA ALA A 48 -2.47 -21.57 1.87
C ALA A 48 -1.36 -22.64 1.88
N ASP A 49 -0.90 -23.05 0.70
CA ASP A 49 0.27 -23.90 0.49
C ASP A 49 0.86 -23.62 -0.90
N GLU A 50 2.12 -23.21 -0.96
CA GLU A 50 2.83 -22.92 -2.20
C GLU A 50 3.03 -24.19 -3.07
N HIS A 51 3.22 -25.34 -2.43
CA HIS A 51 3.45 -26.61 -3.14
C HIS A 51 2.18 -27.08 -3.86
N GLN A 52 1.01 -26.82 -3.26
CA GLN A 52 -0.30 -27.16 -3.83
C GLN A 52 -0.84 -26.07 -4.76
N SER A 53 -0.15 -24.94 -4.88
CA SER A 53 -0.58 -23.83 -5.74
C SER A 53 -0.48 -24.19 -7.22
N SER A 54 -1.32 -23.58 -8.06
CA SER A 54 -1.24 -23.79 -9.51
C SER A 54 0.11 -23.29 -10.07
N PRO A 55 0.56 -23.79 -11.24
CA PRO A 55 1.74 -23.25 -11.91
C PRO A 55 1.65 -21.73 -12.14
N ALA A 56 0.47 -21.22 -12.50
CA ALA A 56 0.23 -19.80 -12.70
C ALA A 56 0.40 -19.00 -11.40
N THR A 57 -0.14 -19.51 -10.29
CA THR A 57 -0.02 -18.90 -8.96
C THR A 57 1.45 -18.82 -8.53
N ARG A 58 2.23 -19.89 -8.71
CA ARG A 58 3.67 -19.89 -8.37
C ARG A 58 4.46 -18.86 -9.17
N VAL A 59 4.16 -18.70 -10.46
CA VAL A 59 4.81 -17.67 -11.29
C VAL A 59 4.40 -16.26 -10.83
N SER A 60 3.13 -16.05 -10.48
CA SER A 60 2.64 -14.78 -9.93
C SER A 60 3.32 -14.42 -8.61
N ILE A 61 3.47 -15.37 -7.68
CA ILE A 61 4.21 -15.17 -6.42
C ILE A 61 5.65 -14.77 -6.71
N LYS A 62 6.35 -15.49 -7.59
CA LYS A 62 7.73 -15.16 -7.99
C LYS A 62 7.84 -13.77 -8.62
N LEU A 63 6.86 -13.37 -9.43
CA LEU A 63 6.82 -12.03 -10.03
C LEU A 63 6.59 -10.96 -8.96
N ALA A 64 5.62 -11.17 -8.07
CA ALA A 64 5.34 -10.26 -6.97
C ALA A 64 6.56 -10.03 -6.07
N LEU A 65 7.28 -11.10 -5.70
CA LEU A 65 8.49 -11.01 -4.89
C LEU A 65 9.64 -10.27 -5.61
N LYS A 66 9.72 -10.30 -6.94
CA LYS A 66 10.70 -9.51 -7.71
C LYS A 66 10.33 -8.03 -7.81
N MET A 67 9.04 -7.70 -7.78
CA MET A 67 8.55 -6.31 -7.90
C MET A 67 8.63 -5.55 -6.57
N VAL A 68 8.73 -6.26 -5.46
CA VAL A 68 8.82 -5.68 -4.13
C VAL A 68 10.28 -5.25 -3.85
N GLY A 69 10.50 -3.93 -3.70
CA GLY A 69 11.81 -3.37 -3.32
C GLY A 69 12.23 -3.73 -1.87
N PRO A 70 13.47 -3.38 -1.45
CA PRO A 70 14.14 -3.90 -0.25
C PRO A 70 13.55 -3.51 1.13
N GLY A 71 12.26 -3.18 1.23
CA GLY A 71 11.58 -2.79 2.48
C GLY A 71 10.51 -3.76 2.99
N LEU A 72 10.41 -4.96 2.42
CA LEU A 72 9.33 -5.93 2.67
C LEU A 72 9.82 -7.37 2.88
N ALA A 73 11.14 -7.56 3.02
CA ALA A 73 11.75 -8.82 3.47
C ALA A 73 12.07 -8.73 4.97
#